data_AF-A0A6A7BZQ9-F1
#
_entry.id   AF-A0A6A7BZQ9-F1
#
_cell.length_a   1.000
_cell.length_b   1.000
_cell.length_c   1.000
_cell.angle_alpha   90.00
_cell.angle_beta   90.00
_cell.angle_gamma   90.00
#
_symmetry.space_group_name_H-M   'P 1'
#
loop_
_entity.id
_entity.type
_entity.pdbx_description
1 polymer ?
#
loop_
_entity_poly.entity_id
_entity_poly.type
_entity_poly.pdbx_seq_one_letter_code
_entity_poly.pdbx_strand_id
1 'polypeptide(L)'
;MINCPRRQLQQWVDRLSFTGSKALTEIYCNILDQAARQGPEWLSQFHRVINPVSLLHFPLTIPAITGMLGEGDNMIVPETLKPLISAVEFPNGKELKADARATVRIYHESFRDFLADSNIKVRSQYWNVEGETHDVLLGRCIALLENKLRRNVCKRKDPGRSLSHSMHFPTACTLLITTSNLNNITHNHITQL
;
A
#
# COMPACT_ATOMS: atom_id res chain seq x y z
N MET A 1 36.55 -15.33 -33.86
CA MET A 1 35.92 -14.91 -32.58
C MET A 1 34.49 -14.50 -32.85
N ILE A 2 33.53 -15.34 -32.48
CA ILE A 2 32.11 -15.12 -32.79
C ILE A 2 31.57 -14.07 -31.82
N ASN A 3 31.24 -12.91 -32.36
CA ASN A 3 30.54 -11.83 -31.66
C ASN A 3 29.11 -12.31 -31.43
N CYS A 4 28.82 -12.87 -30.24
CA CYS A 4 27.50 -13.38 -29.91
C CYS A 4 26.64 -12.20 -29.43
N PRO A 5 25.64 -11.74 -30.20
CA PRO A 5 24.88 -10.53 -29.87
C PRO A 5 24.16 -10.65 -28.53
N ARG A 6 23.73 -11.87 -28.17
CA ARG A 6 23.09 -12.18 -26.90
C ARG A 6 24.02 -11.93 -25.71
N ARG A 7 25.32 -12.24 -25.84
CA ARG A 7 26.33 -12.00 -24.79
C ARG A 7 26.63 -10.51 -24.63
N GLN A 8 26.64 -9.76 -25.74
CA GLN A 8 26.80 -8.30 -25.68
C GLN A 8 25.60 -7.65 -25.00
N LEU A 9 24.36 -8.05 -25.36
CA LEU A 9 23.16 -7.54 -24.70
C LEU A 9 23.21 -7.80 -23.20
N GLN A 10 23.60 -9.02 -22.78
CA GLN A 10 23.76 -9.35 -21.36
C GLN A 10 24.76 -8.41 -20.67
N GLN A 11 25.95 -8.22 -21.23
CA GLN A 11 26.96 -7.30 -20.67
C GLN A 11 26.48 -5.85 -20.59
N TRP A 12 25.66 -5.40 -21.54
CA TRP A 12 25.07 -4.06 -21.50
C TRP A 12 24.01 -3.95 -20.41
N VAL A 13 23.14 -4.96 -20.28
CA VAL A 13 22.14 -5.04 -19.20
C VAL A 13 22.84 -5.08 -17.83
N ASP A 14 23.89 -5.87 -17.67
CA ASP A 14 24.67 -5.97 -16.44
C ASP A 14 25.34 -4.64 -16.08
N ARG A 15 25.88 -3.92 -17.07
CA ARG A 15 26.45 -2.59 -16.84
C ARG A 15 25.40 -1.55 -16.45
N LEU A 16 24.28 -1.49 -17.17
CA LEU A 16 23.20 -0.53 -16.92
C LEU A 16 22.50 -0.81 -15.57
N SER A 17 22.28 -2.08 -15.24
CA SER A 17 21.72 -2.47 -13.95
C SER A 17 22.67 -2.09 -12.81
N PHE A 18 23.98 -2.32 -12.96
CA PHE A 18 24.96 -1.97 -11.92
C PHE A 18 25.10 -0.45 -11.71
N THR A 19 25.25 0.34 -12.78
CA THR A 19 25.42 1.80 -12.65
C THR A 19 24.13 2.51 -12.28
N GLY A 20 23.00 2.11 -12.88
CA GLY A 20 21.68 2.65 -12.59
C GLY A 20 21.21 2.33 -11.17
N SER A 21 21.30 1.07 -10.74
CA SER A 21 20.92 0.66 -9.38
C SER A 21 21.76 1.35 -8.32
N LYS A 22 23.09 1.46 -8.53
CA LYS A 22 23.99 2.12 -7.58
C LYS A 22 23.67 3.62 -7.43
N ALA A 23 23.45 4.32 -8.54
CA ALA A 23 23.13 5.75 -8.52
C ALA A 23 21.77 6.01 -7.85
N LEU A 24 20.75 5.20 -8.17
CA LEU A 24 19.43 5.30 -7.53
C LEU A 24 19.50 4.99 -6.04
N THR A 25 20.24 3.96 -5.65
CA THR A 25 20.49 3.61 -4.24
C THR A 25 21.07 4.80 -3.48
N GLU A 26 22.08 5.47 -4.05
CA GLU A 26 22.70 6.64 -3.42
C GLU A 26 21.71 7.81 -3.28
N ILE A 27 20.90 8.08 -4.32
CA ILE A 27 19.87 9.13 -4.27
C ILE A 27 18.84 8.83 -3.17
N TYR A 28 18.31 7.61 -3.12
CA TYR A 28 17.30 7.25 -2.13
C TYR A 28 17.85 7.22 -0.71
N CYS A 29 19.05 6.67 -0.49
CA CYS A 29 19.71 6.74 0.82
C CYS A 29 19.88 8.20 1.26
N ASN A 30 20.34 9.10 0.37
CA ASN A 30 20.50 10.51 0.70
C ASN A 30 19.18 11.20 1.09
N ILE A 31 18.07 10.86 0.42
CA ILE A 31 16.73 11.39 0.77
C ILE A 31 16.29 10.88 2.14
N LEU A 32 16.48 9.58 2.40
CA LEU A 32 16.08 8.94 3.65
C LEU A 32 16.95 9.41 4.83
N ASP A 33 18.25 9.60 4.62
CA ASP A 33 19.17 10.15 5.62
C ASP A 33 18.83 11.60 5.96
N GLN A 34 18.42 12.41 4.97
CA GLN A 34 17.92 13.75 5.23
C GLN A 34 16.61 13.72 6.04
N ALA A 35 15.71 12.79 5.75
CA ALA A 35 14.48 12.61 6.51
C ALA A 35 14.75 12.15 7.95
N ALA A 36 15.68 11.23 8.16
CA ALA A 36 16.05 10.74 9.48
C ALA A 36 16.66 11.82 10.39
N ARG A 37 17.17 12.92 9.85
CA ARG A 37 17.63 14.09 10.64
C ARG A 37 16.51 14.79 11.41
N GLN A 38 15.24 14.54 11.09
CA GLN A 38 14.09 15.06 11.84
C GLN A 38 14.07 14.53 13.28
N GLY A 39 14.63 13.34 13.53
CA GLY A 39 14.75 12.76 14.86
C GLY A 39 14.88 11.23 14.81
N PRO A 40 15.35 10.62 15.91
CA PRO A 40 15.55 9.17 15.98
C PRO A 40 14.25 8.37 15.83
N GLU A 41 13.11 8.96 16.23
CA GLU A 41 11.78 8.36 16.12
C GLU A 41 11.30 8.27 14.66
N TRP A 42 11.88 9.07 13.75
CA TRP A 42 11.45 9.01 12.36
C TRP A 42 11.77 7.66 11.72
N LEU A 43 12.87 7.01 12.10
CA LEU A 43 13.24 5.70 11.55
C LEU A 43 12.27 4.59 11.99
N SER A 44 11.87 4.56 13.26
CA SER A 44 10.87 3.59 13.75
C SER A 44 9.53 3.81 13.05
N GLN A 45 9.11 5.06 12.91
CA GLN A 45 7.89 5.43 12.20
C GLN A 45 7.96 5.11 10.70
N PHE A 46 9.12 5.31 10.07
CA PHE A 46 9.37 4.93 8.68
C PHE A 46 9.11 3.45 8.46
N HIS A 47 9.73 2.57 9.25
CA HIS A 47 9.50 1.13 9.16
C HIS A 47 8.04 0.75 9.41
N ARG A 48 7.38 1.48 10.29
CA ARG A 48 5.98 1.23 10.65
C ARG A 48 4.99 1.68 9.59
N VAL A 49 5.28 2.75 8.83
CA VAL A 49 4.34 3.35 7.88
C VAL A 49 4.76 3.08 6.44
N ILE A 50 6.00 3.40 6.08
CA ILE A 50 6.46 3.35 4.69
C ILE A 50 6.66 1.92 4.21
N ASN A 51 7.21 1.03 5.03
CA ASN A 51 7.38 -0.37 4.64
C ASN A 51 6.02 -1.04 4.33
N PRO A 52 4.98 -0.93 5.17
CA PRO A 52 3.65 -1.42 4.80
C PRO A 52 3.07 -0.75 3.56
N VAL A 53 3.16 0.58 3.46
CA VAL A 53 2.60 1.33 2.33
C VAL A 53 3.28 0.98 1.01
N SER A 54 4.57 0.59 1.03
CA SER A 54 5.30 0.18 -0.17
C SER A 54 4.83 -1.15 -0.75
N LEU A 55 4.25 -2.03 0.08
CA LEU A 55 3.67 -3.31 -0.35
C LEU A 55 2.20 -3.21 -0.80
N LEU A 56 1.52 -2.09 -0.51
CA LEU A 56 0.12 -1.93 -0.91
C LEU A 56 0.01 -1.88 -2.44
N HIS A 57 -0.76 -2.80 -3.00
CA HIS A 57 -1.09 -2.80 -4.43
C HIS A 57 -2.01 -1.65 -4.81
N PHE A 58 -3.01 -1.36 -3.95
CA PHE A 58 -3.92 -0.23 -4.12
C PHE A 58 -3.62 0.86 -3.10
N PRO A 59 -3.53 2.13 -3.52
CA PRO A 59 -3.27 3.21 -2.59
C PRO A 59 -4.46 3.45 -1.68
N LEU A 60 -4.17 3.73 -0.41
CA LEU A 60 -5.16 3.98 0.62
C LEU A 60 -5.19 5.47 0.97
N THR A 61 -6.34 5.93 1.48
CA THR A 61 -6.46 7.30 1.97
C THR A 61 -5.63 7.51 3.24
N ILE A 62 -5.16 8.73 3.49
CA ILE A 62 -4.44 9.06 4.73
C ILE A 62 -5.23 8.61 5.97
N PRO A 63 -6.55 8.87 6.12
CA PRO A 63 -7.30 8.38 7.26
C PRO A 63 -7.35 6.84 7.38
N ALA A 64 -7.39 6.12 6.26
CA ALA A 64 -7.35 4.65 6.28
C ALA A 64 -5.99 4.13 6.75
N ILE A 65 -4.90 4.72 6.25
CA ILE A 65 -3.53 4.37 6.68
C ILE A 65 -3.33 4.76 8.14
N THR A 66 -3.78 5.94 8.58
CA THR A 66 -3.73 6.37 9.98
C THR A 66 -4.53 5.45 10.89
N GLY A 67 -5.74 5.04 10.49
CA GLY A 67 -6.54 4.10 11.27
C GLY A 67 -5.91 2.71 11.39
N MET A 68 -5.13 2.30 10.39
CA MET A 68 -4.48 0.99 10.34
C MET A 68 -3.11 0.97 11.02
N LEU A 69 -2.30 2.01 10.82
CA LEU A 69 -0.88 2.08 11.19
C LEU A 69 -0.57 3.15 12.23
N GLY A 70 -1.49 4.06 12.54
CA GLY A 70 -1.28 5.20 13.46
C GLY A 70 -1.46 4.87 14.95
N GLU A 71 -1.96 3.68 15.32
CA GLU A 71 -2.19 3.27 16.73
C GLU A 71 -2.92 4.32 17.60
N GLY A 72 -3.83 5.08 16.99
CA GLY A 72 -4.59 6.12 17.69
C GLY A 72 -3.93 7.50 17.70
N ASP A 73 -2.68 7.63 17.25
CA ASP A 73 -2.06 8.92 16.96
C ASP A 73 -2.27 9.29 15.48
N ASN A 74 -2.96 10.40 15.25
CA ASN A 74 -3.29 10.87 13.91
C ASN A 74 -2.13 11.59 13.20
N MET A 75 -1.05 11.94 13.91
CA MET A 75 0.10 12.65 13.38
C MET A 75 1.22 11.73 12.90
N ILE A 76 1.31 10.48 13.40
CA ILE A 76 2.37 9.53 13.00
C ILE A 76 2.48 9.41 11.48
N VAL A 77 1.37 9.16 10.78
CA VAL A 77 1.38 8.96 9.32
C VAL A 77 1.75 10.25 8.56
N PRO A 78 1.10 11.40 8.80
CA PRO A 78 1.51 12.67 8.21
C PRO A 78 2.97 13.06 8.47
N GLU A 79 3.45 12.91 9.71
CA GLU A 79 4.83 13.28 10.10
C GLU A 79 5.87 12.36 9.48
N THR A 80 5.55 11.07 9.31
CA THR A 80 6.43 10.12 8.62
C THR A 80 6.54 10.45 7.13
N LEU A 81 5.43 10.83 6.49
CA LEU A 81 5.36 11.07 5.04
C LEU A 81 5.93 12.44 4.63
N LYS A 82 5.81 13.44 5.49
CA LYS A 82 6.18 14.84 5.19
C LYS A 82 7.63 15.02 4.72
N PRO A 83 8.65 14.32 5.25
CA PRO A 83 10.02 14.42 4.76
C PRO A 83 10.23 13.75 3.39
N LEU A 84 9.30 12.88 2.97
CA LEU A 84 9.42 12.05 1.77
C LEU A 84 8.57 12.55 0.60
N ILE A 85 8.12 13.81 0.63
CA ILE A 85 7.27 14.38 -0.44
C ILE A 85 7.92 14.30 -1.83
N SER A 86 9.26 14.21 -1.91
CA SER A 86 9.99 14.00 -3.18
C SER A 86 9.97 12.56 -3.69
N ALA A 87 9.71 11.57 -2.82
CA ALA A 87 9.72 10.14 -3.15
C ALA A 87 8.31 9.50 -3.06
N VAL A 88 7.37 10.18 -2.41
CA VAL A 88 6.00 9.74 -2.18
C VAL A 88 5.05 10.79 -2.74
N GLU A 89 4.07 10.35 -3.53
CA GLU A 89 2.97 11.17 -4.00
C GLU A 89 2.11 11.54 -2.79
N PHE A 90 2.33 12.76 -2.31
CA PHE A 90 1.58 13.34 -1.23
C PHE A 90 0.51 14.27 -1.80
N PRO A 91 -0.76 14.11 -1.39
CA PRO A 91 -1.83 14.98 -1.85
C PRO A 91 -1.55 16.43 -1.48
N ASN A 92 -1.79 17.35 -2.42
CA ASN A 92 -1.49 18.77 -2.21
C ASN A 92 -2.36 19.37 -1.10
N GLY A 93 -2.02 20.59 -0.65
CA GLY A 93 -2.73 21.25 0.47
C GLY A 93 -4.24 21.49 0.25
N LYS A 94 -4.79 21.35 -0.97
CA LYS A 94 -6.24 21.37 -1.22
C LYS A 94 -6.87 19.99 -1.07
N GLU A 95 -6.18 18.94 -1.49
CA GLU A 95 -6.60 17.54 -1.33
C GLU A 95 -6.53 17.08 0.13
N LEU A 96 -5.52 17.56 0.87
CA LEU A 96 -5.41 17.33 2.32
C LEU A 96 -6.56 17.98 3.09
N LYS A 97 -7.01 19.17 2.67
CA LYS A 97 -8.16 19.90 3.25
C LYS A 97 -9.52 19.28 2.90
N ALA A 98 -9.57 18.42 1.90
CA ALA A 98 -10.79 17.71 1.51
C ALA A 98 -11.02 16.42 2.33
N ASP A 99 -10.11 16.09 3.26
CA ASP A 99 -10.18 15.09 4.36
C ASP A 99 -10.64 13.65 4.03
N ALA A 100 -11.03 13.34 2.79
CA ALA A 100 -11.75 12.10 2.49
C ALA A 100 -11.28 11.32 1.25
N ARG A 101 -10.44 11.89 0.37
CA ARG A 101 -10.06 11.22 -0.90
C ARG A 101 -8.57 11.21 -1.22
N ALA A 102 -7.76 11.87 -0.38
CA ALA A 102 -6.33 12.01 -0.57
C ALA A 102 -5.64 10.66 -0.30
N THR A 103 -5.14 9.99 -1.34
CA THR A 103 -4.46 8.69 -1.23
C THR A 103 -2.95 8.84 -1.23
N VAL A 104 -2.25 8.04 -0.43
CA VAL A 104 -0.79 7.98 -0.44
C VAL A 104 -0.36 6.96 -1.48
N ARG A 105 0.47 7.39 -2.44
CA ARG A 105 1.11 6.52 -3.43
C ARG A 105 2.61 6.71 -3.36
N ILE A 106 3.39 5.64 -3.49
CA ILE A 106 4.83 5.79 -3.71
C ILE A 106 5.04 6.28 -5.15
N TYR A 107 5.81 7.37 -5.33
CA TYR A 107 5.84 8.14 -6.58
C TYR A 107 6.51 7.39 -7.74
N HIS A 108 7.53 6.58 -7.43
CA HIS A 108 8.33 5.91 -8.45
C HIS A 108 8.49 4.44 -8.11
N GLU A 109 8.20 3.56 -9.07
CA GLU A 109 8.30 2.11 -8.88
C GLU A 109 9.70 1.70 -8.40
N SER A 110 10.75 2.38 -8.88
CA SER A 110 12.11 2.07 -8.40
C SER A 110 12.35 2.41 -6.93
N PHE A 111 11.51 3.22 -6.28
CA PHE A 111 11.59 3.38 -4.83
C PHE A 111 11.04 2.16 -4.10
N ARG A 112 9.99 1.52 -4.65
CA ARG A 112 9.51 0.22 -4.14
C ARG A 112 10.58 -0.84 -4.34
N ASP A 113 11.17 -0.92 -5.54
CA ASP A 113 12.26 -1.84 -5.83
C ASP A 113 13.46 -1.60 -4.91
N PHE A 114 13.80 -0.34 -4.62
CA PHE A 114 14.86 0.00 -3.67
C PHE A 114 14.57 -0.50 -2.25
N LEU A 115 13.33 -0.35 -1.76
CA LEU A 115 12.95 -0.84 -0.43
C LEU A 115 12.87 -2.38 -0.37
N ALA A 116 12.67 -3.05 -1.51
CA ALA A 116 12.49 -4.50 -1.66
C ALA A 116 13.68 -5.25 -2.33
N ASP A 117 14.78 -4.58 -2.69
CA ASP A 117 16.06 -5.21 -3.05
C ASP A 117 16.94 -5.65 -1.86
N SER A 118 16.95 -6.96 -1.59
CA SER A 118 17.69 -7.57 -0.47
C SER A 118 19.19 -7.30 -0.46
N ASN A 119 19.78 -6.92 -1.60
CA ASN A 119 21.19 -6.54 -1.68
C ASN A 119 21.48 -5.20 -0.97
N ILE A 120 20.45 -4.40 -0.72
CA ILE A 120 20.53 -3.11 -0.04
C ILE A 120 20.45 -3.28 1.49
N LYS A 121 20.03 -4.45 2.00
CA LYS A 121 20.01 -4.78 3.44
C LYS A 121 21.34 -4.53 4.14
N VAL A 122 22.46 -4.78 3.46
CA VAL A 122 23.81 -4.55 4.01
C VAL A 122 24.19 -3.06 4.00
N ARG A 123 23.52 -2.26 3.17
CA ARG A 123 23.87 -0.87 2.88
C ARG A 123 22.94 0.15 3.52
N SER A 124 21.77 -0.27 3.98
CA SER A 124 20.71 0.65 4.39
C SER A 124 19.90 0.08 5.54
N GLN A 125 19.74 0.89 6.59
CA GLN A 125 18.80 0.62 7.67
C GLN A 125 17.34 0.68 7.22
N TYR A 126 17.04 1.28 6.06
CA TYR A 126 15.68 1.46 5.54
C TYR A 126 15.11 0.24 4.80
N TRP A 127 15.83 -0.88 4.85
CA TRP A 127 15.45 -2.14 4.20
C TRP A 127 14.06 -2.64 4.67
N ASN A 128 13.23 -3.13 3.74
CA ASN A 128 11.96 -3.77 4.06
C ASN A 128 12.09 -5.29 4.07
N VAL A 129 11.72 -5.93 5.18
CA VAL A 129 11.51 -7.39 5.20
C VAL A 129 10.07 -7.68 4.79
N GLU A 130 9.88 -7.99 3.50
CA GLU A 130 8.55 -8.14 2.89
C GLU A 130 7.62 -9.09 3.66
N GLY A 131 8.13 -10.26 4.08
CA GLY A 131 7.35 -11.24 4.85
C GLY A 131 6.86 -10.71 6.20
N GLU A 132 7.74 -10.11 7.00
CA GLU A 132 7.39 -9.52 8.30
C GLU A 132 6.37 -8.39 8.15
N THR A 133 6.52 -7.59 7.10
CA THR A 133 5.61 -6.47 6.81
C THR A 133 4.23 -6.95 6.38
N HIS A 134 4.12 -8.06 5.62
CA HIS A 134 2.84 -8.68 5.31
C HIS A 134 2.11 -9.20 6.55
N ASP A 135 2.83 -9.82 7.48
CA ASP A 135 2.25 -10.28 8.75
C ASP A 135 1.71 -9.12 9.58
N VAL A 136 2.46 -8.01 9.65
CA VAL A 136 2.01 -6.77 10.30
C VAL A 136 0.75 -6.23 9.60
N LEU A 137 0.75 -6.10 8.28
CA LEU A 137 -0.41 -5.62 7.51
C LEU A 137 -1.65 -6.49 7.77
N LEU A 138 -1.50 -7.81 7.69
CA LEU A 138 -2.60 -8.75 7.94
C LEU A 138 -3.16 -8.59 9.35
N GLY A 139 -2.29 -8.52 10.37
CA GLY A 139 -2.70 -8.32 11.76
C GLY A 139 -3.46 -7.00 11.96
N ARG A 140 -2.98 -5.89 11.38
CA ARG A 140 -3.66 -4.59 11.46
C ARG A 140 -4.99 -4.58 10.72
N CYS A 141 -5.08 -5.23 9.56
CA CYS A 141 -6.32 -5.40 8.82
C CYS A 141 -7.36 -6.18 9.62
N ILE A 142 -6.98 -7.32 10.20
CA ILE A 142 -7.89 -8.13 11.04
C ILE A 142 -8.38 -7.30 12.23
N ALA A 143 -7.48 -6.65 12.96
CA ALA A 143 -7.84 -5.82 14.10
C ALA A 143 -8.79 -4.67 13.70
N LEU A 144 -8.57 -4.04 12.55
CA LEU A 144 -9.47 -3.01 12.02
C LEU A 144 -10.85 -3.60 11.69
N LEU A 145 -10.89 -4.74 11.00
CA LEU A 145 -12.14 -5.40 10.62
C LEU A 145 -12.93 -5.87 11.84
N GLU A 146 -12.28 -6.43 12.86
CA GLU A 146 -12.94 -6.83 14.11
C GLU A 146 -13.58 -5.65 14.84
N ASN A 147 -12.94 -4.48 14.79
CA ASN A 147 -13.43 -3.26 15.42
C ASN A 147 -14.51 -2.54 14.59
N LYS A 148 -14.47 -2.65 13.25
CA LYS A 148 -15.36 -1.90 12.35
C LYS A 148 -16.54 -2.73 11.84
N LEU A 149 -16.38 -4.03 11.63
CA LEU A 149 -17.45 -4.91 11.19
C LEU A 149 -18.35 -5.28 12.36
N ARG A 150 -19.66 -5.13 12.15
CA ARG A 150 -20.67 -5.58 13.11
C ARG A 150 -21.25 -6.89 12.62
N ARG A 151 -21.32 -7.90 13.50
CA ARG A 151 -22.13 -9.08 13.21
C ARG A 151 -23.57 -8.65 13.01
N ASN A 152 -24.22 -9.26 12.03
CA ASN A 152 -25.63 -9.03 11.74
C ASN A 152 -25.93 -7.53 11.46
N VAL A 153 -25.20 -6.92 10.52
CA VAL A 153 -25.42 -5.52 10.08
C VAL A 153 -26.89 -5.24 9.78
N CYS A 154 -27.58 -6.21 9.15
CA CYS A 154 -29.00 -6.10 8.82
C CYS A 154 -29.95 -6.42 9.98
N LYS A 155 -29.44 -6.69 11.20
CA LYS A 155 -30.20 -7.04 12.41
C LYS A 155 -31.28 -8.11 12.19
N ARG A 156 -30.99 -9.10 11.35
CA ARG A 156 -31.90 -10.20 11.04
C ARG A 156 -32.01 -11.13 12.24
N LYS A 157 -33.23 -11.46 12.63
CA LYS A 157 -33.50 -12.40 13.73
C LYS A 157 -33.03 -13.83 13.43
N ASP A 158 -32.89 -14.18 12.15
CA ASP A 158 -32.44 -15.48 11.69
C ASP A 158 -31.42 -15.29 10.54
N PRO A 159 -30.11 -15.55 10.80
CA PRO A 159 -29.07 -15.43 9.79
C PRO A 159 -29.12 -16.54 8.73
N GLY A 160 -29.84 -17.64 8.95
CA GLY A 160 -29.95 -18.79 8.04
C GLY A 160 -31.14 -18.75 7.08
N ARG A 161 -32.12 -17.85 7.29
CA ARG A 161 -33.30 -17.74 6.42
C ARG A 161 -32.89 -17.19 5.05
N SER A 162 -33.19 -17.89 3.96
CA SER A 162 -32.97 -17.37 2.60
C SER A 162 -33.78 -16.08 2.38
N LEU A 163 -33.25 -15.15 1.57
CA LEU A 163 -33.82 -13.81 1.31
C LEU A 163 -35.18 -13.86 0.57
N SER A 164 -35.69 -15.05 0.24
CA SER A 164 -36.88 -15.24 -0.59
C SER A 164 -38.22 -15.02 0.13
N HIS A 165 -38.26 -14.75 1.44
CA HIS A 165 -39.54 -14.78 2.16
C HIS A 165 -39.78 -13.70 3.23
N SER A 166 -39.28 -12.48 3.06
CA SER A 166 -39.85 -11.28 3.71
C SER A 166 -39.20 -10.01 3.16
N MET A 167 -39.90 -9.29 2.28
CA MET A 167 -39.50 -7.99 1.76
C MET A 167 -39.75 -6.86 2.79
N HIS A 168 -39.01 -6.89 3.89
CA HIS A 168 -38.83 -5.67 4.68
C HIS A 168 -37.39 -5.60 5.19
N PHE A 169 -36.50 -5.18 4.29
CA PHE A 169 -35.14 -4.85 4.69
C PHE A 169 -35.12 -3.43 5.26
N PRO A 170 -34.40 -3.17 6.37
CA PRO A 170 -34.04 -1.82 6.75
C PRO A 170 -33.30 -1.15 5.58
N THR A 171 -33.63 0.10 5.26
CA THR A 171 -33.11 0.88 4.12
C THR A 171 -31.58 0.84 4.00
N ALA A 172 -30.87 0.67 5.13
CA ALA A 172 -29.42 0.53 5.20
C ALA A 172 -28.86 -0.71 4.47
N CYS A 173 -29.59 -1.84 4.41
CA CYS A 173 -29.10 -3.04 3.72
C CYS A 173 -29.45 -3.06 2.22
N THR A 174 -30.48 -2.34 1.79
CA THR A 174 -30.80 -2.20 0.36
C THR A 174 -29.65 -1.55 -0.41
N LEU A 175 -29.00 -0.53 0.18
CA LEU A 175 -27.82 0.14 -0.41
C LEU A 175 -26.56 -0.73 -0.48
N LEU A 176 -26.32 -1.61 0.50
CA LEU A 176 -25.17 -2.53 0.47
C LEU A 176 -25.36 -3.65 -0.56
N ILE A 177 -26.59 -4.13 -0.74
CA ILE A 177 -26.90 -5.17 -1.72
C ILE A 177 -26.83 -4.62 -3.15
N THR A 178 -27.27 -3.38 -3.39
CA THR A 178 -27.20 -2.77 -4.73
C THR A 178 -25.77 -2.40 -5.14
N THR A 179 -24.89 -2.01 -4.22
CA THR A 179 -23.48 -1.73 -4.54
C THR A 179 -22.66 -3.01 -4.77
N SER A 180 -23.02 -4.11 -4.11
CA SER A 180 -22.38 -5.42 -4.32
C SER A 180 -22.74 -6.05 -5.68
N ASN A 181 -23.81 -5.58 -6.33
CA ASN A 181 -24.32 -6.14 -7.59
C ASN A 181 -23.84 -5.38 -8.85
N LEU A 182 -22.95 -4.39 -8.69
CA LEU A 182 -22.37 -3.64 -9.82
C LEU A 182 -21.11 -4.27 -10.43
N ASN A 183 -20.61 -5.40 -9.90
CA ASN A 183 -19.48 -6.13 -10.48
C ASN A 183 -19.86 -7.36 -11.31
N ASN A 184 -21.13 -7.55 -11.67
CA ASN A 184 -21.52 -8.61 -12.59
C ASN A 184 -21.51 -8.11 -14.04
N ILE A 185 -20.34 -7.69 -14.51
CA ILE A 185 -20.07 -7.49 -15.94
C ILE A 185 -19.40 -8.77 -16.47
N THR A 186 -20.23 -9.52 -17.20
CA THR A 186 -19.91 -10.52 -18.23
C THR A 186 -19.02 -11.70 -17.86
N HIS A 187 -19.64 -12.82 -17.52
CA HIS A 187 -19.09 -14.14 -17.81
C HIS A 187 -20.15 -14.98 -18.56
N ASN A 188 -20.31 -14.71 -19.87
CA ASN A 188 -20.99 -15.65 -20.76
C ASN A 188 -20.69 -15.37 -22.25
N HIS A 189 -19.57 -15.89 -22.75
CA HIS A 189 -19.41 -16.47 -24.10
C HIS A 189 -17.93 -16.79 -24.40
N ILE A 190 -17.39 -17.88 -23.86
CA ILE A 190 -16.34 -18.66 -24.55
C ILE A 190 -16.61 -20.14 -24.27
N THR A 191 -17.62 -20.66 -24.95
CA THR A 191 -17.63 -22.07 -25.36
C THR A 191 -18.12 -22.08 -26.81
N GLN A 192 -17.29 -22.66 -27.68
CA GLN A 192 -17.44 -22.88 -29.13
C GLN A 192 -16.61 -21.96 -30.05
N LEU A 193 -15.71 -22.66 -30.78
CA LEU A 193 -14.75 -22.30 -31.84
C LEU A 193 -13.39 -21.77 -31.38
#